data_AF-A0A166C800-F1
#
_entry.id   AF-A0A166C800-F1
#
_cell.length_a   1.000
_cell.length_b   1.000
_cell.length_c   1.000
_cell.angle_alpha   90.00
_cell.angle_beta   90.00
_cell.angle_gamma   90.00
#
_symmetry.space_group_name_H-M   'P 1'
#
loop_
_entity.id
_entity.type
_entity.pdbx_description
1 polymer ?
#
loop_
_entity_poly.entity_id
_entity_poly.type
_entity_poly.pdbx_seq_one_letter_code
_entity_poly.pdbx_strand_id
1 'polypeptide(L)'
;MAEYSETSSIMISLIIGVILSFLFDNMFVLLFIGFLSTYMTNKEEKNYKIGIVAAFIYSTFNFTIGMIMIPNIPEGIIENIGFDPANFILGFIVTSLISGILGFIGGFVAEQAHIRINKSKKKKTKQPPKHMQSF
;
A
#
# COMPACT_ATOMS: atom_id res chain seq x y z
N MET A 1 3.88 16.99 11.15
CA MET A 1 3.90 15.51 11.17
C MET A 1 5.27 15.11 10.66
N ALA A 2 5.89 14.07 11.23
CA ALA A 2 7.19 13.62 10.78
C ALA A 2 7.08 13.23 9.30
N GLU A 3 7.81 13.93 8.45
CA GLU A 3 7.90 13.63 7.03
C GLU A 3 9.08 12.66 6.88
N TYR A 4 8.86 11.54 6.21
CA TYR A 4 9.83 10.46 6.06
C TYR A 4 10.30 10.37 4.61
N SER A 5 11.54 9.91 4.40
CA SER A 5 12.02 9.55 3.06
C SER A 5 11.16 8.41 2.47
N GLU A 6 11.16 8.28 1.14
CA GLU A 6 10.43 7.21 0.44
C GLU A 6 10.70 5.83 1.05
N THR A 7 11.98 5.46 1.19
CA THR A 7 12.41 4.17 1.75
C THR A 7 11.92 3.96 3.17
N SER A 8 12.01 4.98 4.03
CA SER A 8 11.58 4.87 5.42
C SER A 8 10.06 4.70 5.51
N SER A 9 9.32 5.41 4.67
CA SER A 9 7.86 5.32 4.58
C SER A 9 7.42 3.92 4.14
N ILE A 10 8.10 3.36 3.13
CA ILE A 10 7.87 1.98 2.68
C ILE A 10 8.14 1.02 3.85
N MET A 11 9.31 1.09 4.48
CA MET A 11 9.67 0.17 5.58
C MET A 11 8.66 0.21 6.73
N ILE A 12 8.28 1.40 7.18
CA ILE A 12 7.30 1.55 8.27
C ILE A 12 5.93 1.00 7.85
N SER A 13 5.50 1.27 6.61
CA SER A 13 4.23 0.74 6.10
C SER A 13 4.21 -0.78 6.02
N LEU A 14 5.34 -1.43 5.71
CA LEU A 14 5.45 -2.88 5.68
C LEU A 14 5.31 -3.48 7.09
N ILE A 15 5.97 -2.91 8.10
CA ILE A 15 5.85 -3.35 9.49
C ILE A 15 4.40 -3.25 9.96
N ILE A 16 3.75 -2.11 9.69
CA ILE A 16 2.34 -1.91 10.03
C ILE A 16 1.46 -2.88 9.25
N GLY A 17 1.76 -3.14 7.98
CA GLY A 17 1.05 -4.09 7.12
C GLY A 17 1.08 -5.52 7.66
N VAL A 18 2.22 -5.98 8.18
CA VAL A 18 2.34 -7.28 8.84
C VAL A 18 1.42 -7.34 10.06
N ILE A 19 1.44 -6.31 10.91
CA ILE A 19 0.56 -6.24 12.09
C ILE A 19 -0.91 -6.26 11.68
N LEU A 20 -1.27 -5.49 10.64
CA LEU A 20 -2.65 -5.39 10.14
C LEU A 20 -3.17 -6.70 9.56
N SER A 21 -2.29 -7.56 9.03
CA SER A 21 -2.67 -8.83 8.43
C SER A 21 -3.16 -9.87 9.43
N PHE A 22 -2.90 -9.66 10.72
CA PHE A 22 -3.51 -10.47 11.77
C PHE A 22 -4.97 -10.08 12.03
N LEU A 23 -5.42 -8.92 11.56
CA LEU A 23 -6.75 -8.37 11.84
C LEU A 23 -7.65 -8.28 10.60
N PHE A 24 -7.08 -8.13 9.41
CA PHE A 24 -7.82 -7.85 8.17
C PHE A 24 -7.35 -8.71 7.00
N ASP A 25 -8.20 -8.81 5.99
CA ASP A 25 -7.90 -9.50 4.74
C ASP A 25 -6.76 -8.85 3.95
N ASN A 26 -5.98 -9.68 3.26
CA ASN A 26 -4.82 -9.24 2.48
C ASN A 26 -5.14 -8.15 1.44
N MET A 27 -6.33 -8.15 0.83
CA MET A 27 -6.72 -7.09 -0.11
C MET A 27 -6.82 -5.72 0.57
N PHE A 28 -7.43 -5.67 1.76
CA PHE A 28 -7.52 -4.44 2.54
C PHE A 28 -6.13 -3.99 3.00
N VAL A 29 -5.30 -4.93 3.46
CA VAL A 29 -3.93 -4.64 3.88
C VAL A 29 -3.11 -4.05 2.74
N LEU A 30 -3.16 -4.61 1.53
CA LEU A 30 -2.42 -4.09 0.37
C LEU A 30 -2.83 -2.65 0.03
N LEU A 31 -4.14 -2.37 0.05
CA LEU A 31 -4.66 -1.02 -0.15
C LEU A 31 -4.15 -0.07 0.94
N PHE A 32 -4.19 -0.51 2.20
CA PHE A 32 -3.78 0.29 3.34
C PHE A 32 -2.28 0.57 3.34
N ILE A 33 -1.44 -0.42 2.99
CA ILE A 33 0.01 -0.24 2.82
C ILE A 33 0.28 0.80 1.74
N GLY A 34 -0.38 0.69 0.57
CA GLY A 34 -0.21 1.64 -0.52
C GLY A 34 -0.58 3.08 -0.12
N PHE A 35 -1.67 3.22 0.65
CA PHE A 35 -2.08 4.50 1.22
C PHE A 35 -1.06 5.02 2.23
N LEU A 36 -0.67 4.19 3.20
CA LEU A 36 0.14 4.60 4.33
C LEU A 36 1.56 4.99 3.90
N SER A 37 2.18 4.21 3.02
CA SER A 37 3.52 4.52 2.48
C SER A 37 3.51 5.89 1.80
N THR A 38 2.56 6.12 0.89
CA THR A 38 2.42 7.39 0.15
C THR A 38 1.99 8.54 1.06
N TYR A 39 1.20 8.26 2.10
CA TYR A 39 0.74 9.28 3.05
C TYR A 39 1.89 9.80 3.92
N MET A 40 2.79 8.92 4.35
CA MET A 40 3.92 9.24 5.23
C MET A 40 5.10 9.90 4.52
N THR A 41 5.24 9.71 3.21
CA THR A 41 6.34 10.31 2.43
C THR A 41 6.29 11.83 2.43
N ASN A 42 7.50 12.43 2.45
CA ASN A 42 7.78 13.83 2.22
C ASN A 42 6.95 14.43 1.07
N LYS A 43 6.53 15.68 1.24
CA LYS A 43 5.63 16.34 0.27
C LYS A 43 6.21 16.48 -1.14
N GLU A 44 7.53 16.58 -1.25
CA GLU A 44 8.25 16.77 -2.51
C GLU A 44 8.32 15.47 -3.32
N GLU A 45 8.37 14.33 -2.64
CA GLU A 45 8.53 12.98 -3.20
C GLU A 45 7.18 12.24 -3.28
N LYS A 46 6.13 12.79 -2.66
CA LYS A 46 4.81 12.14 -2.57
C LYS A 46 4.23 11.84 -3.95
N ASN A 47 4.17 10.55 -4.27
CA ASN A 47 3.66 10.04 -5.52
C ASN A 47 2.99 8.67 -5.30
N TYR A 48 1.86 8.42 -5.94
CA TYR A 48 1.18 7.12 -5.92
C TYR A 48 2.08 5.92 -6.25
N LYS A 49 3.17 6.13 -7.01
CA LYS A 49 4.16 5.10 -7.35
C LYS A 49 4.77 4.44 -6.10
N ILE A 50 4.94 5.19 -5.02
CA ILE A 50 5.44 4.69 -3.74
C ILE A 50 4.47 3.65 -3.17
N GLY A 51 3.17 3.90 -3.29
CA GLY A 51 2.12 2.97 -2.89
C GLY A 51 2.16 1.66 -3.68
N ILE A 52 2.36 1.75 -5.00
CA ILE A 52 2.52 0.57 -5.87
C ILE A 52 3.73 -0.26 -5.42
N VAL A 53 4.89 0.37 -5.26
CA VAL A 53 6.14 -0.31 -4.88
C VAL A 53 6.00 -0.97 -3.51
N ALA A 54 5.43 -0.27 -2.52
CA ALA A 54 5.23 -0.81 -1.18
C ALA A 54 4.31 -2.04 -1.17
N ALA A 55 3.15 -1.96 -1.85
CA ALA A 55 2.21 -3.07 -1.94
C ALA A 55 2.82 -4.26 -2.70
N PHE A 56 3.59 -4.00 -3.76
CA PHE A 56 4.27 -5.03 -4.53
C PHE A 56 5.31 -5.80 -3.69
N ILE A 57 6.17 -5.07 -2.96
CA ILE A 57 7.15 -5.67 -2.03
C ILE A 57 6.43 -6.54 -0.99
N TYR A 58 5.38 -6.00 -0.38
CA TYR A 58 4.59 -6.74 0.61
C TYR A 58 3.99 -8.04 0.04
N SER A 59 3.36 -7.95 -1.13
CA SER A 59 2.76 -9.11 -1.79
C SER A 59 3.79 -10.16 -2.18
N THR A 60 5.01 -9.74 -2.55
CA THR A 60 6.10 -10.65 -2.91
C THR A 60 6.58 -11.44 -1.69
N PHE A 61 6.71 -10.78 -0.53
CA PHE A 61 7.02 -11.48 0.72
C PHE A 61 5.93 -12.47 1.11
N ASN A 62 4.66 -12.07 1.07
CA ASN A 62 3.55 -12.96 1.38
C ASN A 62 3.43 -14.15 0.44
N PHE A 63 3.62 -13.92 -0.86
CA PHE A 63 3.64 -14.98 -1.85
C PHE A 63 4.77 -15.99 -1.57
N THR A 64 5.95 -15.49 -1.19
CA THR A 64 7.09 -16.35 -0.82
C THR A 64 6.83 -17.14 0.45
N ILE A 65 6.23 -16.53 1.48
CA ILE A 65 5.84 -17.23 2.71
C ILE A 65 4.79 -18.31 2.42
N GLY A 66 3.83 -18.02 1.54
CA GLY A 66 2.82 -18.97 1.08
C GLY A 66 3.39 -20.20 0.37
N MET A 67 4.59 -20.11 -0.24
CA MET A 67 5.27 -21.28 -0.78
C MET A 67 5.88 -22.19 0.30
N ILE A 68 6.33 -21.61 1.41
CA ILE A 68 6.97 -22.34 2.51
C ILE A 68 5.90 -23.01 3.40
N MET A 69 4.76 -22.33 3.56
CA MET A 69 3.61 -22.84 4.29
C MET A 69 2.86 -23.88 3.45
N ILE A 70 3.33 -25.12 3.48
CA ILE A 70 2.66 -26.24 2.81
C ILE A 70 1.28 -26.45 3.47
N PRO A 71 0.17 -26.38 2.72
CA PRO A 71 -1.13 -26.67 3.26
C PRO A 71 -1.19 -28.14 3.72
N ASN A 72 -1.99 -28.44 4.75
CA ASN A 72 -2.24 -29.82 5.17
C ASN A 72 -3.08 -30.53 4.10
N ILE A 73 -2.40 -31.14 3.14
CA ILE A 73 -3.00 -31.96 2.08
C ILE A 73 -3.05 -33.42 2.58
N PRO A 74 -4.15 -34.14 2.38
CA PRO A 74 -4.22 -35.58 2.68
C PRO A 74 -3.13 -36.36 1.93
N GLU A 75 -2.49 -37.33 2.60
CA GLU A 75 -1.33 -38.08 2.09
C GLU A 75 -1.56 -38.72 0.71
N GLY A 76 -2.77 -39.21 0.43
CA GLY A 76 -3.11 -39.84 -0.86
C GLY A 76 -3.14 -38.88 -2.07
N ILE A 77 -3.12 -37.56 -1.83
CA ILE A 77 -3.06 -36.53 -2.89
C ILE A 77 -1.62 -36.01 -3.04
N ILE A 78 -0.84 -36.00 -1.95
CA ILE A 78 0.55 -35.47 -1.94
C ILE A 78 1.43 -36.20 -2.96
N GLU A 79 1.30 -37.52 -3.08
CA GLU A 79 2.14 -38.33 -4.00
C GLU A 79 1.95 -37.95 -5.48
N ASN A 80 0.85 -37.29 -5.84
CA ASN A 80 0.56 -36.85 -7.21
C ASN A 80 0.73 -35.34 -7.42
N ILE A 81 1.03 -34.56 -6.37
CA ILE A 81 1.24 -33.12 -6.45
C ILE A 81 2.74 -32.84 -6.59
N GLY A 82 3.20 -32.75 -7.84
CA GLY A 82 4.51 -32.18 -8.18
C GLY A 82 4.48 -30.65 -8.19
N PHE A 83 5.66 -30.03 -8.20
CA PHE A 83 5.79 -28.59 -8.41
C PHE A 83 5.30 -28.23 -9.82
N ASP A 84 4.32 -27.33 -9.90
CA ASP A 84 3.75 -26.84 -11.16
C ASP A 84 4.25 -25.42 -11.46
N PRO A 85 5.28 -25.27 -12.34
CA PRO A 85 5.85 -23.96 -12.65
C PRO A 85 4.87 -23.04 -13.40
N ALA A 86 3.91 -23.60 -14.16
CA ALA A 86 2.98 -22.78 -14.93
C ALA A 86 1.97 -22.08 -14.01
N ASN A 87 1.37 -22.84 -13.10
CA ASN A 87 0.46 -22.28 -12.10
C ASN A 87 1.19 -21.36 -11.11
N PHE A 88 2.44 -21.66 -10.78
CA PHE A 88 3.29 -20.79 -9.98
C PHE A 88 3.48 -19.40 -10.63
N ILE A 89 3.92 -19.37 -11.90
CA ILE A 89 4.13 -18.13 -12.65
C ILE A 89 2.82 -17.34 -12.77
N LEU A 90 1.72 -18.02 -13.11
CA LEU A 90 0.41 -17.40 -13.25
C LEU A 90 -0.06 -16.80 -11.92
N GLY A 91 0.09 -17.52 -10.81
CA GLY A 91 -0.23 -17.03 -9.48
C GLY A 91 0.60 -15.80 -9.09
N PHE A 92 1.88 -15.79 -9.42
CA PHE A 92 2.75 -14.63 -9.17
C PHE A 92 2.33 -13.41 -10.01
N ILE A 93 2.04 -13.59 -11.30
CA ILE A 93 1.59 -12.52 -12.19
C ILE A 93 0.27 -11.92 -11.69
N VAL A 94 -0.71 -12.78 -11.35
CA VAL A 94 -2.01 -12.32 -10.82
C VAL A 94 -1.82 -11.57 -9.51
N THR A 95 -1.00 -12.09 -8.59
CA THR A 95 -0.68 -11.42 -7.32
C THR A 95 -0.04 -10.05 -7.54
N SER A 96 0.90 -9.97 -8.50
CA SER A 96 1.58 -8.74 -8.90
C SER A 96 0.62 -7.69 -9.46
N LEU A 97 -0.33 -8.11 -10.29
CA LEU A 97 -1.35 -7.22 -10.86
C LEU A 97 -2.29 -6.69 -9.77
N ILE A 98 -2.77 -7.58 -8.89
CA ILE A 98 -3.67 -7.21 -7.79
C ILE A 98 -2.96 -6.24 -6.83
N SER A 99 -1.72 -6.53 -6.43
CA SER A 99 -0.96 -5.66 -5.53
C SER A 99 -0.64 -4.31 -6.18
N GLY A 100 -0.32 -4.31 -7.47
CA GLY A 100 -0.12 -3.08 -8.24
C GLY A 100 -1.37 -2.20 -8.27
N ILE A 101 -2.54 -2.77 -8.56
CA ILE A 101 -3.82 -2.05 -8.61
C ILE A 101 -4.21 -1.52 -7.22
N LEU A 102 -4.16 -2.36 -6.18
CA LEU A 102 -4.54 -1.96 -4.83
C LEU A 102 -3.57 -0.94 -4.25
N GLY A 103 -2.26 -1.13 -4.45
CA GLY A 103 -1.23 -0.18 -4.07
C GLY A 103 -1.38 1.17 -4.77
N PHE A 104 -1.71 1.16 -6.07
CA PHE A 104 -2.05 2.36 -6.82
C PHE A 104 -3.26 3.08 -6.24
N ILE A 105 -4.37 2.37 -5.98
CA ILE A 105 -5.59 2.96 -5.43
C ILE A 105 -5.29 3.61 -4.08
N GLY A 106 -4.63 2.89 -3.16
CA GLY A 106 -4.24 3.43 -1.86
C GLY A 106 -3.35 4.66 -1.99
N GLY A 107 -2.29 4.57 -2.79
CA GLY A 107 -1.33 5.67 -3.00
C GLY A 107 -1.97 6.90 -3.66
N PHE A 108 -2.82 6.69 -4.66
CA PHE A 108 -3.55 7.76 -5.34
C PHE A 108 -4.48 8.52 -4.38
N VAL A 109 -5.20 7.81 -3.51
CA VAL A 109 -6.04 8.44 -2.50
C VAL A 109 -5.21 9.30 -1.54
N ALA A 110 -4.05 8.79 -1.10
CA ALA A 110 -3.14 9.54 -0.22
C ALA A 110 -2.59 10.81 -0.87
N GLU A 111 -2.21 10.72 -2.15
CA GLU A 111 -1.74 11.86 -2.94
C GLU A 111 -2.82 12.92 -3.12
N GLN A 112 -4.04 12.51 -3.51
CA GLN A 112 -5.17 13.42 -3.69
C GLN A 112 -5.61 14.09 -2.38
N ALA A 113 -5.62 13.34 -1.27
CA ALA A 113 -5.90 13.89 0.05
C ALA A 113 -4.93 15.04 0.39
N HIS A 114 -3.63 14.83 0.13
CA HIS A 114 -2.61 15.86 0.35
C HIS A 114 -2.85 17.11 -0.51
N ILE A 115 -3.11 16.95 -1.81
CA ILE A 115 -3.36 18.06 -2.73
C ILE A 115 -4.57 18.89 -2.26
N ARG A 116 -5.67 18.24 -1.87
CA ARG A 116 -6.88 18.92 -1.40
C ARG A 116 -6.64 19.70 -0.09
N ILE A 117 -5.93 19.11 0.86
CA ILE A 117 -5.60 19.76 2.14
C ILE A 117 -4.72 20.99 1.89
N ASN A 118 -3.71 20.88 1.02
CA ASN A 118 -2.78 21.98 0.75
C ASN A 118 -3.45 23.11 -0.03
N LYS A 119 -4.31 22.79 -1.02
CA LYS A 119 -5.11 23.77 -1.77
C LYS A 119 -6.09 24.54 -0.86
N SER A 120 -6.67 23.87 0.14
CA SER A 120 -7.52 24.49 1.16
C SER A 120 -6.74 25.48 2.05
N LYS A 121 -5.53 25.11 2.50
CA LYS A 121 -4.65 26.00 3.26
C LYS A 121 -4.30 27.27 2.47
N LYS A 122 -3.87 27.15 1.21
CA LYS A 122 -3.56 28.30 0.35
C LYS A 122 -4.75 29.23 0.12
N LYS A 123 -6.00 28.73 0.11
CA LYS A 123 -7.20 29.56 0.00
C LYS A 123 -7.51 30.34 1.29
N LYS A 124 -7.32 29.74 2.47
CA LYS A 124 -7.54 30.42 3.76
C LYS A 124 -6.55 31.56 4.00
N THR A 125 -5.29 31.42 3.59
CA THR A 125 -4.28 32.49 3.75
C THR A 125 -4.51 33.69 2.82
N LYS A 126 -5.29 33.53 1.74
CA LYS A 126 -5.60 34.59 0.77
C LYS A 126 -6.92 35.32 1.03
N GLN A 127 -7.72 34.90 2.02
CA GLN A 127 -8.91 35.64 2.42
C GLN A 127 -8.52 36.71 3.46
N PRO A 128 -8.70 38.01 3.18
CA PRO A 128 -8.48 39.04 4.19
C PRO A 128 -9.46 38.83 5.36
N PRO A 129 -9.07 39.19 6.59
CA PRO A 129 -9.90 38.98 7.77
C PRO A 129 -11.25 39.69 7.61
N LYS A 130 -12.34 38.94 7.76
CA LYS A 130 -13.73 39.43 7.66
C LYS A 130 -14.14 40.41 8.78
N HIS A 131 -13.20 41.03 9.49
CA HIS A 131 -13.46 41.92 10.63
C HIS A 131 -13.03 43.38 10.42
N MET A 132 -12.90 43.83 9.17
CA MET A 132 -12.82 45.26 8.82
C MET A 132 -13.97 45.65 7.88
N GLN A 133 -15.20 45.33 8.28
CA GLN A 133 -16.41 45.94 7.71
C GLN A 133 -17.43 46.14 8.83
N SER A 134 -17.12 47.08 9.72
CA SER A 134 -18.14 47.85 10.44
C SER A 134 -17.58 49.26 10.54
N PHE A 135 -17.98 50.08 9.57
CA PHE A 135 -18.00 51.54 9.71
C PHE A 135 -19.01 51.93 10.79
#